data_AF-A0AAU3AL91-F1
#
_entry.id   AF-A0AAU3AL91-F1
#
_cell.length_a   1.000
_cell.length_b   1.000
_cell.length_c   1.000
_cell.angle_alpha   90.00
_cell.angle_beta   90.00
_cell.angle_gamma   90.00
#
_symmetry.space_group_name_H-M   'P 1'
#
loop_
_entity.id
_entity.type
_entity.pdbx_description
1 polymer ?
#
loop_
_entity_poly.entity_id
_entity_poly.type
_entity_poly.pdbx_seq_one_letter_code
_entity_poly.pdbx_strand_id
1 'polypeptide(L)'
;MLGTTSARRLIGTATAVAASLATLLGAAPQAAAANYDRCPAGKLCVFQYKDFQGKMEIVSTSRPTLGIWNNSISSVVNNSDLYVLLATGDNYTGEYLFISPHSGPNDFYGGSFGKVWDNSVSSIRVATTDYEVGRGVPWMDWNRQYDYGKRPEGLPAVAQFGDLDNDRRPDLLERADDGRLWFLPGTEDAKGMSKGKLVGGGWNSMTQLTRHGDYNGDGKEDIYARDRSGVLWFYPGRGDGAFGDRVKVGGGWNSMREISAAGELTGDGRRDLLARDTSGVLWSYPGNGRGTFGDRVKVGGGWNAMNQLASPGDLNGDGKADLVARDGSRNLWLYPGNGRGTFGGRTKLPYAWPADAPVMATGDVSGDGISDLMRPIGFQVFVYRGDGHGGLGGPSADMGWDTARNVRVF
;
A
#
# COMPACT_ATOMS: atom_id res chain seq x y z
N MET A 1 24.46 -40.56 80.81
CA MET A 1 25.43 -41.64 81.11
C MET A 1 26.06 -42.08 79.80
N LEU A 2 27.40 -42.08 79.76
CA LEU A 2 28.35 -42.94 79.02
C LEU A 2 27.79 -43.76 77.83
N GLY A 3 28.39 -43.85 76.64
CA GLY A 3 29.72 -43.47 76.15
C GLY A 3 29.92 -44.03 74.72
N THR A 4 30.77 -43.33 73.97
CA THR A 4 31.69 -43.75 72.88
C THR A 4 31.63 -45.15 72.24
N THR A 5 31.68 -45.24 70.91
CA THR A 5 32.83 -45.72 70.04
C THR A 5 32.35 -45.93 68.58
N SER A 6 32.96 -45.28 67.56
CA SER A 6 34.02 -45.76 66.63
C SER A 6 33.65 -47.02 65.83
N ALA A 7 33.88 -47.20 64.51
CA ALA A 7 34.59 -46.47 63.46
C ALA A 7 34.30 -47.07 62.06
N ARG A 8 34.53 -46.25 61.02
CA ARG A 8 35.09 -46.49 59.66
C ARG A 8 34.61 -47.64 58.73
N ARG A 9 34.13 -47.18 57.55
CA ARG A 9 34.50 -47.48 56.13
C ARG A 9 34.72 -48.95 55.69
N LEU A 10 34.02 -49.38 54.62
CA LEU A 10 34.49 -49.49 53.21
C LEU A 10 33.41 -50.20 52.35
N ILE A 11 32.86 -49.51 51.33
CA ILE A 11 32.97 -49.77 49.88
C ILE A 11 32.62 -51.19 49.41
N GLY A 12 31.62 -51.28 48.53
CA GLY A 12 31.76 -52.08 47.30
C GLY A 12 30.70 -53.14 46.99
N THR A 13 29.65 -52.68 46.31
CA THR A 13 28.94 -53.36 45.20
C THR A 13 28.39 -54.79 45.37
N ALA A 14 27.07 -54.89 45.25
CA ALA A 14 26.43 -55.92 44.41
C ALA A 14 25.16 -55.33 43.78
N THR A 15 25.21 -55.21 42.46
CA THR A 15 24.13 -54.85 41.54
C THR A 15 22.95 -55.81 41.65
N ALA A 16 21.74 -55.27 41.85
CA ALA A 16 20.48 -55.98 41.67
C ALA A 16 19.85 -55.58 40.33
N VAL A 17 19.53 -56.59 39.53
CA VAL A 17 18.91 -56.51 38.21
C VAL A 17 17.44 -56.08 38.36
N ALA A 18 17.06 -54.97 37.75
CA ALA A 18 15.68 -54.65 37.42
C ALA A 18 15.59 -54.53 35.90
N ALA A 19 14.88 -55.47 35.28
CA ALA A 19 14.60 -55.47 33.86
C ALA A 19 13.56 -54.37 33.55
N SER A 20 13.99 -53.30 32.89
CA SER A 20 13.09 -52.36 32.23
C SER A 20 12.85 -52.84 30.80
N LEU A 21 11.62 -53.27 30.50
CA LEU A 21 11.16 -53.38 29.11
C LEU A 21 11.17 -51.97 28.49
N ALA A 22 12.19 -51.66 27.71
CA ALA A 22 12.14 -50.54 26.78
C ALA A 22 11.26 -50.95 25.60
N THR A 23 10.03 -50.46 25.55
CA THR A 23 9.26 -50.42 24.30
C THR A 23 10.04 -49.55 23.31
N LEU A 24 10.66 -50.17 22.31
CA LEU A 24 11.07 -49.47 21.10
C LEU A 24 9.79 -48.97 20.41
N LEU A 25 9.42 -47.72 20.68
CA LEU A 25 8.67 -46.94 19.70
C LEU A 25 9.60 -46.77 18.51
N GLY A 26 9.47 -47.65 17.51
CA GLY A 26 10.08 -47.43 16.22
C GLY A 26 9.65 -46.04 15.76
N ALA A 27 10.60 -45.11 15.63
CA ALA A 27 10.34 -43.86 14.96
C ALA A 27 9.75 -44.23 13.59
N ALA A 28 8.54 -43.75 13.29
CA ALA A 28 7.98 -43.87 11.95
C ALA A 28 9.07 -43.40 10.97
N PRO A 29 9.30 -44.10 9.85
CA PRO A 29 10.28 -43.65 8.87
C PRO A 29 9.93 -42.22 8.51
N GLN A 30 10.85 -41.29 8.76
CA GLN A 30 10.72 -39.93 8.30
C GLN A 30 10.61 -40.04 6.78
N ALA A 31 9.44 -39.70 6.22
CA ALA A 31 9.23 -39.77 4.79
C ALA A 31 10.39 -39.03 4.10
N ALA A 32 11.03 -39.66 3.12
CA ALA A 32 12.09 -39.02 2.36
C ALA A 32 11.53 -37.70 1.82
N ALA A 33 12.23 -36.58 2.10
CA ALA A 33 11.83 -35.26 1.62
C ALA A 33 11.61 -35.36 0.11
N ALA A 34 10.46 -34.87 -0.36
CA ALA A 34 10.13 -34.96 -1.76
C ALA A 34 11.08 -34.05 -2.56
N ASN A 35 11.39 -34.40 -3.81
CA ASN A 35 12.37 -33.62 -4.59
C ASN A 35 11.99 -32.14 -4.77
N TYR A 36 10.69 -31.80 -4.67
CA TYR A 36 10.24 -30.41 -4.70
C TYR A 36 10.67 -29.60 -3.45
N ASP A 37 10.87 -30.25 -2.30
CA ASP A 37 11.32 -29.61 -1.04
C ASP A 37 12.73 -29.00 -1.18
N ARG A 38 13.46 -29.34 -2.25
CA ARG A 38 14.73 -28.70 -2.61
C ARG A 38 14.56 -27.23 -2.98
N CYS A 39 13.36 -26.80 -3.39
CA CYS A 39 13.10 -25.40 -3.69
C CYS A 39 12.82 -24.62 -2.39
N PRO A 40 13.70 -23.69 -1.98
CA PRO A 40 13.51 -22.99 -0.71
C PRO A 40 12.22 -22.15 -0.67
N ALA A 41 11.70 -21.92 0.53
CA ALA A 41 10.59 -20.99 0.73
C ALA A 41 10.92 -19.60 0.16
N GLY A 42 9.94 -18.97 -0.51
CA GLY A 42 10.11 -17.66 -1.14
C GLY A 42 10.88 -17.70 -2.46
N LYS A 43 11.11 -18.87 -3.08
CA LYS A 43 11.88 -19.02 -4.33
C LYS A 43 11.06 -19.67 -5.45
N LEU A 44 11.34 -19.24 -6.67
CA LEU A 44 10.97 -19.95 -7.89
C LEU A 44 12.16 -20.82 -8.32
N CYS A 45 11.89 -22.09 -8.58
CA CYS A 45 12.89 -23.07 -9.00
C CYS A 45 12.45 -23.83 -10.24
N VAL A 46 13.38 -24.04 -11.17
CA VAL A 46 13.19 -24.85 -12.37
C VAL A 46 14.12 -26.07 -12.32
N PHE A 47 13.67 -27.19 -12.88
CA PHE A 47 14.36 -28.46 -12.82
C PHE A 47 14.52 -29.09 -14.19
N GLN A 48 15.66 -29.76 -14.38
CA GLN A 48 16.03 -30.31 -15.68
C GLN A 48 15.14 -31.48 -16.13
N TYR A 49 14.61 -32.23 -15.16
CA TYR A 49 13.81 -33.42 -15.43
C TYR A 49 12.45 -33.34 -14.74
N LYS A 50 11.56 -34.26 -15.11
CA LYS A 50 10.26 -34.42 -14.47
C LYS A 50 10.43 -34.78 -12.99
N ASP A 51 9.38 -34.51 -12.23
CA ASP A 51 9.26 -34.84 -10.81
C ASP A 51 10.39 -34.21 -9.98
N PHE A 52 10.79 -32.99 -10.38
CA PHE A 52 11.74 -32.12 -9.68
C PHE A 52 13.16 -32.71 -9.59
N GLN A 53 13.51 -33.56 -10.54
CA GLN A 53 14.79 -34.27 -10.58
C GLN A 53 15.87 -33.51 -11.36
N GLY A 54 17.11 -33.95 -11.19
CA GLY A 54 18.28 -33.39 -11.87
C GLY A 54 18.77 -32.09 -11.26
N LYS A 55 19.46 -31.30 -12.08
CA LYS A 55 19.92 -29.96 -11.71
C LYS A 55 18.70 -29.08 -11.42
N MET A 56 18.87 -28.17 -10.47
CA MET A 56 17.88 -27.17 -10.08
C MET A 56 18.51 -25.79 -10.27
N GLU A 57 17.73 -24.85 -10.75
CA GLU A 57 18.11 -23.44 -10.78
C GLU A 57 17.04 -22.58 -10.11
N ILE A 58 17.48 -21.62 -9.30
CA ILE A 58 16.63 -20.58 -8.73
C ILE A 58 16.54 -19.44 -9.73
N VAL A 59 15.32 -19.03 -10.05
CA VAL A 59 15.04 -17.91 -10.95
C VAL A 59 14.40 -16.79 -10.13
N SER A 60 15.12 -15.67 -9.97
CA SER A 60 14.64 -14.52 -9.20
C SER A 60 14.42 -13.25 -10.03
N THR A 61 14.78 -13.29 -11.32
CA THR A 61 14.67 -12.16 -12.25
C THR A 61 14.23 -12.66 -13.60
N SER A 62 13.55 -11.82 -14.37
CA SER A 62 13.13 -12.12 -15.73
C SER A 62 14.34 -12.38 -16.64
N ARG A 63 14.24 -13.41 -17.47
CA ARG A 63 15.29 -13.91 -18.38
C ARG A 63 14.73 -14.00 -19.79
N PRO A 64 15.13 -13.10 -20.71
CA PRO A 64 14.69 -13.15 -22.10
C PRO A 64 15.27 -14.33 -22.87
N THR A 65 16.35 -14.95 -22.37
CA THR A 65 16.92 -16.21 -22.87
C THR A 65 17.44 -17.03 -21.68
N LEU A 66 17.53 -18.36 -21.85
CA LEU A 66 17.91 -19.28 -20.76
C LEU A 66 19.32 -19.89 -20.87
N GLY A 67 20.07 -19.57 -21.93
CA GLY A 67 21.43 -20.08 -22.10
C GLY A 67 21.48 -21.61 -22.05
N ILE A 68 22.27 -22.17 -21.12
CA ILE A 68 22.40 -23.63 -20.96
C ILE A 68 21.11 -24.33 -20.52
N TRP A 69 20.13 -23.57 -20.01
CA TRP A 69 18.82 -24.08 -19.59
C TRP A 69 17.77 -24.02 -20.70
N ASN A 70 18.11 -23.44 -21.85
CA ASN A 70 17.21 -23.36 -22.99
C ASN A 70 16.73 -24.75 -23.39
N ASN A 71 15.42 -24.93 -23.52
CA ASN A 71 14.80 -26.20 -23.89
C ASN A 71 15.25 -27.38 -23.00
N SER A 72 15.56 -27.11 -21.73
CA SER A 72 16.08 -28.12 -20.79
C SER A 72 15.28 -28.20 -19.50
N ILE A 73 14.15 -27.49 -19.41
CA ILE A 73 13.30 -27.48 -18.20
C ILE A 73 12.13 -28.45 -18.41
N SER A 74 11.90 -29.30 -17.41
CA SER A 74 10.83 -30.31 -17.42
C SER A 74 9.92 -30.25 -16.20
N SER A 75 10.29 -29.51 -15.15
CA SER A 75 9.39 -29.23 -14.02
C SER A 75 9.76 -27.93 -13.31
N VAL A 76 8.81 -27.37 -12.56
CA VAL A 76 8.91 -26.07 -11.89
C VAL A 76 8.25 -26.12 -10.52
N VAL A 77 8.79 -25.37 -9.57
CA VAL A 77 8.20 -25.11 -8.25
C VAL A 77 8.23 -23.60 -8.02
N ASN A 78 7.08 -22.99 -7.78
CA ASN A 78 6.97 -21.59 -7.39
C ASN A 78 6.56 -21.51 -5.92
N ASN A 79 7.53 -21.36 -5.02
CA ASN A 79 7.32 -21.06 -3.60
C ASN A 79 7.45 -19.55 -3.31
N SER A 80 7.47 -18.71 -4.35
CA SER A 80 7.58 -17.25 -4.23
C SER A 80 6.23 -16.55 -4.29
N ASP A 81 6.24 -15.26 -3.98
CA ASP A 81 5.12 -14.32 -4.11
C ASP A 81 4.99 -13.74 -5.53
N LEU A 82 5.74 -14.26 -6.50
CA LEU A 82 5.78 -13.76 -7.87
C LEU A 82 4.84 -14.52 -8.80
N TYR A 83 4.23 -13.78 -9.73
CA TYR A 83 3.65 -14.32 -10.95
C TYR A 83 4.77 -14.70 -11.92
N VAL A 84 4.59 -15.81 -12.63
CA VAL A 84 5.58 -16.34 -13.57
C VAL A 84 4.94 -16.58 -14.92
N LEU A 85 5.62 -16.18 -15.99
CA LEU A 85 5.33 -16.55 -17.37
C LEU A 85 6.51 -17.34 -17.91
N LEU A 86 6.28 -18.59 -18.28
CA LEU A 86 7.21 -19.39 -19.07
C LEU A 86 6.83 -19.25 -20.54
N ALA A 87 7.81 -19.04 -21.42
CA ALA A 87 7.56 -18.94 -22.86
C ALA A 87 8.42 -19.93 -23.64
N THR A 88 7.87 -20.41 -24.75
CA THR A 88 8.56 -21.36 -25.63
C THR A 88 9.61 -20.71 -26.53
N GLY A 89 9.49 -19.40 -26.79
CA GLY A 89 10.46 -18.61 -27.55
C GLY A 89 11.27 -17.65 -26.69
N ASP A 90 12.35 -17.15 -27.27
CA ASP A 90 13.16 -16.07 -26.70
C ASP A 90 12.34 -14.77 -26.60
N ASN A 91 12.78 -13.86 -25.73
CA ASN A 91 12.15 -12.57 -25.47
C ASN A 91 10.66 -12.67 -25.17
N TYR A 92 10.26 -13.74 -24.47
CA TYR A 92 8.88 -13.97 -24.07
C TYR A 92 7.95 -14.03 -25.28
N THR A 93 8.30 -14.83 -26.29
CA THR A 93 7.49 -15.07 -27.50
C THR A 93 6.99 -16.52 -27.56
N GLY A 94 6.05 -16.80 -28.47
CA GLY A 94 5.49 -18.13 -28.68
C GLY A 94 4.35 -18.46 -27.72
N GLU A 95 4.19 -19.74 -27.40
CA GLU A 95 3.22 -20.20 -26.40
C GLU A 95 3.66 -19.79 -24.98
N TYR A 96 2.68 -19.49 -24.12
CA TYR A 96 2.89 -19.04 -22.73
C TYR A 96 2.21 -19.94 -21.71
N LEU A 97 2.87 -20.15 -20.58
CA LEU A 97 2.30 -20.77 -19.39
C LEU A 97 2.42 -19.80 -18.21
N PHE A 98 1.27 -19.45 -17.63
CA PHE A 98 1.19 -18.62 -16.44
C PHE A 98 1.15 -19.48 -15.18
N ILE A 99 1.96 -19.11 -14.19
CA ILE A 99 2.00 -19.77 -12.88
C ILE A 99 1.74 -18.68 -11.84
N SER A 100 0.75 -18.91 -10.99
CA SER A 100 0.37 -17.98 -9.92
C SER A 100 1.40 -18.02 -8.76
N PRO A 101 1.47 -16.97 -7.93
CA PRO A 101 2.21 -16.98 -6.68
C PRO A 101 1.78 -18.10 -5.73
N HIS A 102 2.65 -18.49 -4.80
CA HIS A 102 2.27 -19.39 -3.72
C HIS A 102 1.49 -18.63 -2.64
N SER A 103 0.17 -18.84 -2.53
CA SER A 103 -0.69 -18.09 -1.59
C SER A 103 -1.48 -18.94 -0.57
N GLY A 104 -1.22 -20.25 -0.45
CA GLY A 104 -1.99 -21.14 0.43
C GLY A 104 -1.60 -22.62 0.41
N PRO A 105 -2.52 -23.54 0.73
CA PRO A 105 -2.32 -24.98 0.57
C PRO A 105 -2.93 -25.57 -0.72
N ASN A 106 -3.65 -24.79 -1.54
CA ASN A 106 -4.47 -25.29 -2.66
C ASN A 106 -4.14 -24.70 -4.06
N ASP A 107 -3.19 -23.79 -4.18
CA ASP A 107 -2.80 -23.22 -5.48
C ASP A 107 -1.85 -24.15 -6.22
N PHE A 108 -1.76 -23.97 -7.54
CA PHE A 108 -0.89 -24.78 -8.39
C PHE A 108 0.57 -24.33 -8.21
N TYR A 109 1.26 -24.90 -7.21
CA TYR A 109 2.60 -24.50 -6.80
C TYR A 109 3.74 -25.01 -7.68
N GLY A 110 3.41 -25.76 -8.73
CA GLY A 110 4.38 -26.40 -9.59
C GLY A 110 3.89 -27.71 -10.16
N GLY A 111 4.69 -28.29 -11.04
CA GLY A 111 4.37 -29.57 -11.65
C GLY A 111 5.37 -29.98 -12.73
N SER A 112 5.30 -31.25 -13.10
CA SER A 112 5.97 -31.79 -14.29
C SER A 112 5.25 -31.30 -15.54
N PHE A 113 6.01 -30.91 -16.56
CA PHE A 113 5.46 -30.46 -17.81
C PHE A 113 4.89 -31.62 -18.64
N GLY A 114 3.73 -31.37 -19.24
CA GLY A 114 3.18 -32.23 -20.28
C GLY A 114 4.01 -32.14 -21.57
N LYS A 115 3.71 -33.01 -22.55
CA LYS A 115 4.51 -33.18 -23.78
C LYS A 115 4.80 -31.89 -24.56
N VAL A 116 3.93 -30.89 -24.49
CA VAL A 116 4.09 -29.60 -25.19
C VAL A 116 5.13 -28.69 -24.52
N TRP A 117 5.25 -28.76 -23.21
CA TRP A 117 6.07 -27.87 -22.38
C TRP A 117 7.40 -28.50 -21.95
N ASP A 118 7.47 -29.83 -21.98
CA ASP A 118 8.67 -30.59 -21.65
C ASP A 118 9.82 -30.24 -22.59
N ASN A 119 10.92 -29.69 -22.07
CA ASN A 119 12.10 -29.27 -22.84
C ASN A 119 11.79 -28.24 -23.94
N SER A 120 10.81 -27.35 -23.74
CA SER A 120 10.48 -26.30 -24.71
C SER A 120 10.55 -24.87 -24.17
N VAL A 121 10.83 -24.69 -22.87
CA VAL A 121 10.93 -23.34 -22.27
C VAL A 121 12.23 -22.67 -22.70
N SER A 122 12.13 -21.46 -23.27
CA SER A 122 13.27 -20.66 -23.76
C SER A 122 13.42 -19.31 -23.06
N SER A 123 12.36 -18.80 -22.43
CA SER A 123 12.44 -17.59 -21.60
C SER A 123 11.46 -17.63 -20.42
N ILE A 124 11.78 -16.86 -19.37
CA ILE A 124 11.01 -16.81 -18.12
C ILE A 124 10.84 -15.37 -17.68
N ARG A 125 9.61 -14.88 -17.58
CA ARG A 125 9.31 -13.58 -16.96
C ARG A 125 8.76 -13.80 -15.56
N VAL A 126 9.21 -12.98 -14.61
CA VAL A 126 8.63 -12.92 -13.26
C VAL A 126 8.23 -11.49 -12.94
N ALA A 127 7.12 -11.32 -12.22
CA ALA A 127 6.64 -10.03 -11.78
C ALA A 127 5.79 -10.13 -10.52
N THR A 128 5.50 -9.01 -9.87
CA THR A 128 4.63 -8.96 -8.68
C THR A 128 3.15 -8.94 -9.04
N THR A 129 2.80 -8.69 -10.31
CA THR A 129 1.43 -8.74 -10.82
C THR A 129 1.32 -9.61 -12.07
N ASP A 130 0.11 -10.12 -12.30
CA ASP A 130 -0.26 -10.86 -13.51
C ASP A 130 -0.17 -9.98 -14.77
N TYR A 131 -0.56 -8.71 -14.67
CA TYR A 131 -0.46 -7.76 -15.77
C TYR A 131 0.99 -7.58 -16.22
N GLU A 132 1.91 -7.34 -15.27
CA GLU A 132 3.33 -7.17 -15.58
C GLU A 132 3.93 -8.42 -16.20
N VAL A 133 3.58 -9.59 -15.66
CA VAL A 133 4.12 -10.84 -16.19
C VAL A 133 3.60 -11.10 -17.61
N GLY A 134 2.34 -10.76 -17.91
CA GLY A 134 1.78 -10.88 -19.24
C GLY A 134 2.30 -9.83 -20.24
N ARG A 135 2.33 -8.56 -19.84
CA ARG A 135 2.60 -7.42 -20.73
C ARG A 135 4.07 -7.01 -20.80
N GLY A 136 4.87 -7.36 -19.80
CA GLY A 136 6.29 -7.03 -19.76
C GLY A 136 6.57 -5.55 -19.48
N VAL A 137 5.55 -4.82 -19.01
CA VAL A 137 5.64 -3.42 -18.61
C VAL A 137 5.09 -3.28 -17.19
N PRO A 138 5.65 -2.38 -16.36
CA PRO A 138 5.12 -2.08 -15.04
C PRO A 138 3.61 -1.79 -15.08
N TRP A 139 2.86 -2.32 -14.12
CA TRP A 139 1.40 -2.26 -14.02
C TRP A 139 0.96 -0.96 -13.37
N MET A 140 0.33 -0.06 -14.16
CA MET A 140 -0.78 0.82 -13.76
C MET A 140 -1.24 1.63 -14.98
N ASP A 141 -2.12 1.08 -15.81
CA ASP A 141 -2.83 1.90 -16.80
C ASP A 141 -4.12 2.39 -16.12
N TRP A 142 -4.36 3.70 -16.16
CA TRP A 142 -5.61 4.30 -15.69
C TRP A 142 -6.14 5.25 -16.75
N ASN A 143 -7.46 5.33 -16.86
CA ASN A 143 -8.09 6.13 -17.90
C ASN A 143 -9.12 7.04 -17.23
N ARG A 144 -9.07 8.31 -17.58
CA ARG A 144 -10.06 9.29 -17.18
C ARG A 144 -11.09 9.37 -18.31
N GLN A 145 -12.26 8.82 -18.05
CA GLN A 145 -13.34 8.73 -19.02
C GLN A 145 -13.83 10.10 -19.52
N TYR A 146 -13.58 11.18 -18.76
CA TYR A 146 -13.92 12.55 -19.14
C TYR A 146 -12.77 13.53 -18.87
N ASP A 147 -12.14 14.05 -19.92
CA ASP A 147 -11.30 15.25 -19.81
C ASP A 147 -12.19 16.47 -19.54
N TYR A 148 -12.08 17.06 -18.34
CA TYR A 148 -12.81 18.29 -17.99
C TYR A 148 -12.25 19.54 -18.65
N GLY A 149 -11.35 19.40 -19.62
CA GLY A 149 -10.73 20.49 -20.35
C GLY A 149 -9.65 21.17 -19.52
N LYS A 150 -8.98 22.17 -20.11
CA LYS A 150 -7.94 22.94 -19.41
C LYS A 150 -8.55 23.73 -18.27
N ARG A 151 -7.93 23.61 -17.10
CA ARG A 151 -8.26 24.42 -15.94
C ARG A 151 -8.10 25.91 -16.28
N PRO A 152 -9.07 26.78 -15.93
CA PRO A 152 -8.94 28.23 -16.12
C PRO A 152 -7.70 28.79 -15.41
N GLU A 153 -7.00 29.72 -16.06
CA GLU A 153 -5.89 30.45 -15.44
C GLU A 153 -6.40 31.39 -14.34
N GLY A 154 -5.61 31.55 -13.26
CA GLY A 154 -5.91 32.51 -12.18
C GLY A 154 -6.83 32.01 -11.07
N LEU A 155 -7.14 30.71 -11.02
CA LEU A 155 -7.92 30.14 -9.91
C LEU A 155 -7.16 30.21 -8.56
N PRO A 156 -7.88 30.28 -7.42
CA PRO A 156 -7.27 30.44 -6.09
C PRO A 156 -6.35 29.27 -5.69
N ALA A 157 -5.42 29.48 -4.74
CA ALA A 157 -4.42 28.49 -4.32
C ALA A 157 -4.96 27.16 -3.75
N VAL A 158 -6.25 27.09 -3.37
CA VAL A 158 -6.95 25.81 -3.12
C VAL A 158 -6.86 24.86 -4.31
N ALA A 159 -6.57 25.39 -5.51
CA ALA A 159 -6.24 24.68 -6.72
C ALA A 159 -5.02 23.75 -6.66
N GLN A 160 -4.03 24.02 -5.81
CA GLN A 160 -2.82 23.19 -5.67
C GLN A 160 -3.03 22.00 -4.74
N PHE A 161 -4.23 21.85 -4.17
CA PHE A 161 -4.55 20.72 -3.31
C PHE A 161 -4.63 19.45 -4.16
N GLY A 162 -3.69 18.51 -3.93
CA GLY A 162 -3.61 17.25 -4.68
C GLY A 162 -2.78 17.31 -5.97
N ASP A 163 -2.17 18.44 -6.33
CA ASP A 163 -1.30 18.60 -7.50
C ASP A 163 0.16 18.28 -7.14
N LEU A 164 0.63 17.08 -7.51
CA LEU A 164 1.94 16.54 -7.14
C LEU A 164 3.02 16.78 -8.21
N ASP A 165 2.62 17.03 -9.45
CA ASP A 165 3.53 17.34 -10.56
C ASP A 165 3.47 18.80 -11.03
N ASN A 166 2.74 19.65 -10.29
CA ASN A 166 2.60 21.09 -10.51
C ASN A 166 1.98 21.43 -11.88
N ASP A 167 1.17 20.54 -12.44
CA ASP A 167 0.43 20.77 -13.70
C ASP A 167 -0.89 21.51 -13.50
N ARG A 168 -1.22 21.85 -12.24
CA ARG A 168 -2.46 22.50 -11.77
C ARG A 168 -3.68 21.61 -11.82
N ARG A 169 -3.51 20.30 -11.87
CA ARG A 169 -4.60 19.33 -11.75
C ARG A 169 -4.35 18.42 -10.55
N PRO A 170 -5.42 17.99 -9.89
CA PRO A 170 -5.28 16.95 -8.89
C PRO A 170 -4.83 15.62 -9.47
N ASP A 171 -3.85 15.03 -8.80
CA ASP A 171 -3.26 13.74 -9.07
C ASP A 171 -3.65 12.73 -7.99
N LEU A 172 -3.51 11.44 -8.32
CA LEU A 172 -3.67 10.37 -7.34
C LEU A 172 -2.31 9.74 -6.99
N LEU A 173 -2.18 9.35 -5.72
CA LEU A 173 -1.13 8.45 -5.29
C LEU A 173 -1.73 7.11 -4.92
N GLU A 174 -1.11 6.04 -5.40
CA GLU A 174 -1.55 4.70 -5.11
C GLU A 174 -0.44 3.91 -4.45
N ARG A 175 -0.74 3.32 -3.29
CA ARG A 175 0.12 2.27 -2.74
C ARG A 175 -0.49 0.90 -3.03
N ALA A 176 0.19 0.15 -3.89
CA ALA A 176 -0.13 -1.23 -4.20
C ALA A 176 0.24 -2.18 -3.04
N ASP A 177 -0.42 -3.35 -3.00
CA ASP A 177 -0.20 -4.36 -1.96
C ASP A 177 1.22 -4.95 -1.95
N ASP A 178 1.93 -4.90 -3.08
CA ASP A 178 3.34 -5.28 -3.19
C ASP A 178 4.31 -4.23 -2.61
N GLY A 179 3.78 -3.09 -2.16
CA GLY A 179 4.52 -2.02 -1.50
C GLY A 179 5.16 -1.04 -2.48
N ARG A 180 4.79 -1.09 -3.76
CA ARG A 180 5.10 -0.01 -4.70
C ARG A 180 4.15 1.17 -4.51
N LEU A 181 4.71 2.36 -4.63
CA LEU A 181 3.95 3.60 -4.70
C LEU A 181 3.96 4.11 -6.13
N TRP A 182 2.79 4.45 -6.63
CA TRP A 182 2.55 4.91 -7.97
C TRP A 182 1.97 6.31 -7.95
N PHE A 183 2.49 7.14 -8.85
CA PHE A 183 1.93 8.44 -9.18
C PHE A 183 1.02 8.29 -10.39
N LEU A 184 -0.18 8.80 -10.28
CA LEU A 184 -1.21 8.74 -11.31
C LEU A 184 -1.54 10.18 -11.73
N PRO A 185 -1.04 10.65 -12.90
CA PRO A 185 -1.18 12.04 -13.32
C PRO A 185 -2.60 12.38 -13.74
N GLY A 186 -3.16 13.49 -13.25
CA GLY A 186 -4.52 13.96 -13.58
C GLY A 186 -4.75 14.33 -15.06
N THR A 187 -3.75 14.12 -15.92
CA THR A 187 -3.75 14.35 -17.37
C THR A 187 -3.69 13.06 -18.19
N GLU A 188 -4.32 13.11 -19.36
CA GLU A 188 -4.31 12.01 -20.33
C GLU A 188 -3.41 12.32 -21.53
N ASP A 189 -2.94 11.26 -22.21
CA ASP A 189 -2.32 11.37 -23.51
C ASP A 189 -3.35 11.65 -24.64
N ALA A 190 -2.87 11.81 -25.88
CA ALA A 190 -3.72 12.08 -27.03
C ALA A 190 -4.75 10.98 -27.36
N LYS A 191 -4.68 9.82 -26.70
CA LYS A 191 -5.60 8.69 -26.83
C LYS A 191 -6.56 8.59 -25.65
N GLY A 192 -6.55 9.56 -24.74
CA GLY A 192 -7.36 9.53 -23.52
C GLY A 192 -6.90 8.42 -22.58
N MET A 193 -5.58 8.24 -22.42
CA MET A 193 -5.01 7.26 -21.50
C MET A 193 -3.97 7.93 -20.61
N SER A 194 -3.98 7.59 -19.32
CA SER A 194 -2.97 8.00 -18.36
C SER A 194 -2.16 6.78 -17.92
N LYS A 195 -0.86 6.97 -17.71
CA LYS A 195 0.04 5.90 -17.26
C LYS A 195 0.60 6.25 -15.90
N GLY A 196 0.44 5.33 -14.96
CA GLY A 196 1.08 5.48 -13.67
C GLY A 196 2.59 5.48 -13.80
N LYS A 197 3.24 6.37 -13.07
CA LYS A 197 4.69 6.44 -12.91
C LYS A 197 5.06 5.78 -11.59
N LEU A 198 5.93 4.78 -11.64
CA LEU A 198 6.45 4.16 -10.42
C LEU A 198 7.29 5.19 -9.66
N VAL A 199 6.89 5.51 -8.43
CA VAL A 199 7.66 6.36 -7.51
C VAL A 199 8.77 5.54 -6.86
N GLY A 200 8.46 4.32 -6.43
CA GLY A 200 9.42 3.40 -5.84
C GLY A 200 8.78 2.26 -5.06
N GLY A 201 9.60 1.33 -4.56
CA GLY A 201 9.18 0.19 -3.72
C GLY A 201 9.39 0.41 -2.22
N GLY A 202 8.90 -0.53 -1.40
CA GLY A 202 9.15 -0.55 0.06
C GLY A 202 8.17 0.26 0.90
N TRP A 203 7.12 0.83 0.31
CA TRP A 203 6.12 1.66 1.00
C TRP A 203 5.20 0.88 1.94
N ASN A 204 5.24 -0.46 1.91
CA ASN A 204 4.63 -1.34 2.91
C ASN A 204 5.33 -1.31 4.29
N SER A 205 6.51 -0.66 4.36
CA SER A 205 7.13 -0.28 5.63
C SER A 205 6.36 0.84 6.35
N MET A 206 5.52 1.58 5.63
CA MET A 206 4.66 2.63 6.17
C MET A 206 3.31 2.07 6.59
N THR A 207 2.82 2.49 7.74
CA THR A 207 1.50 2.15 8.26
C THR A 207 0.43 3.16 7.85
N GLN A 208 0.84 4.39 7.54
CA GLN A 208 -0.04 5.48 7.12
C GLN A 208 0.71 6.44 6.20
N LEU A 209 0.04 6.91 5.17
CA LEU A 209 0.47 8.00 4.29
C LEU A 209 -0.61 9.07 4.33
N THR A 210 -0.21 10.33 4.25
CA THR A 210 -1.13 11.45 4.08
C THR A 210 -0.43 12.55 3.28
N ARG A 211 -1.19 13.23 2.42
CA ARG A 211 -0.73 14.17 1.40
C ARG A 211 -1.65 15.40 1.37
N HIS A 212 -1.58 16.24 0.35
CA HIS A 212 -2.36 17.46 0.14
C HIS A 212 -1.88 18.68 0.93
N GLY A 213 -0.58 18.93 0.88
CA GLY A 213 -0.04 20.20 1.35
C GLY A 213 1.41 20.43 0.93
N ASP A 214 1.71 21.69 0.64
CA ASP A 214 3.07 22.23 0.71
C ASP A 214 3.35 22.57 2.19
N TYR A 215 4.06 21.66 2.88
CA TYR A 215 4.37 21.79 4.30
C TYR A 215 5.74 22.45 4.55
N ASN A 216 6.53 22.68 3.50
CA ASN A 216 7.84 23.32 3.58
C ASN A 216 7.92 24.70 2.90
N GLY A 217 6.83 25.16 2.28
CA GLY A 217 6.69 26.45 1.62
C GLY A 217 7.37 26.55 0.25
N ASP A 218 7.72 25.45 -0.41
CA ASP A 218 8.44 25.44 -1.68
C ASP A 218 7.53 25.41 -2.92
N GLY A 219 6.21 25.44 -2.72
CA GLY A 219 5.20 25.42 -3.76
C GLY A 219 4.98 24.06 -4.40
N LYS A 220 5.38 22.97 -3.74
CA LYS A 220 5.17 21.59 -4.20
C LYS A 220 4.45 20.80 -3.14
N GLU A 221 3.61 19.87 -3.57
CA GLU A 221 2.93 19.00 -2.62
C GLU A 221 3.88 17.98 -2.00
N ASP A 222 3.88 17.89 -0.67
CA ASP A 222 4.65 16.94 0.12
C ASP A 222 3.76 15.83 0.69
N ILE A 223 4.39 14.78 1.25
CA ILE A 223 3.70 13.75 2.02
C ILE A 223 4.33 13.52 3.39
N TYR A 224 3.48 13.12 4.35
CA TYR A 224 3.92 12.48 5.57
C TYR A 224 3.64 11.00 5.53
N ALA A 225 4.58 10.20 6.02
CA ALA A 225 4.38 8.76 6.18
C ALA A 225 4.85 8.29 7.56
N ARG A 226 4.03 7.49 8.23
CA ARG A 226 4.37 6.89 9.52
C ARG A 226 4.85 5.46 9.31
N ASP A 227 6.04 5.14 9.79
CA ASP A 227 6.55 3.77 9.74
C ASP A 227 5.99 2.85 10.84
N ARG A 228 6.30 1.56 10.79
CA ARG A 228 5.86 0.56 11.79
C ARG A 228 6.41 0.80 13.21
N SER A 229 7.51 1.53 13.35
CA SER A 229 8.08 1.89 14.65
C SER A 229 7.41 3.12 15.28
N GLY A 230 6.49 3.76 14.56
CA GLY A 230 5.81 4.97 15.01
C GLY A 230 6.64 6.24 14.79
N VAL A 231 7.63 6.21 13.89
CA VAL A 231 8.29 7.43 13.44
C VAL A 231 7.49 8.04 12.29
N LEU A 232 7.21 9.34 12.39
CA LEU A 232 6.68 10.12 11.28
C LEU A 232 7.84 10.69 10.46
N TRP A 233 7.75 10.48 9.16
CA TRP A 233 8.69 10.95 8.15
C TRP A 233 7.99 11.97 7.28
N PHE A 234 8.70 13.06 6.99
CA PHE A 234 8.34 14.06 6.00
C PHE A 234 9.06 13.75 4.70
N TYR A 235 8.36 13.77 3.58
CA TYR A 235 8.91 13.54 2.25
C TYR A 235 8.66 14.80 1.41
N PRO A 236 9.70 15.60 1.14
CA PRO A 236 9.53 16.80 0.35
C PRO A 236 9.14 16.45 -1.08
N GLY A 237 8.13 17.12 -1.61
CA GLY A 237 7.70 17.04 -3.00
C GLY A 237 8.79 17.54 -3.94
N ARG A 238 8.86 16.95 -5.13
CA ARG A 238 9.74 17.47 -6.20
C ARG A 238 8.98 18.25 -7.26
N GLY A 239 7.66 18.16 -7.30
CA GLY A 239 6.82 18.76 -8.35
C GLY A 239 6.96 18.00 -9.68
N ASP A 240 7.26 16.70 -9.64
CA ASP A 240 7.35 15.83 -10.81
C ASP A 240 6.67 14.47 -10.59
N GLY A 241 5.72 14.43 -9.63
CA GLY A 241 5.06 13.20 -9.21
C GLY A 241 5.94 12.29 -8.33
N ALA A 242 7.03 12.80 -7.76
CA ALA A 242 7.93 12.04 -6.89
C ALA A 242 8.49 12.88 -5.73
N PHE A 243 9.22 12.21 -4.83
CA PHE A 243 9.68 12.77 -3.56
C PHE A 243 11.20 12.83 -3.45
N GLY A 244 11.69 13.81 -2.69
CA GLY A 244 13.09 13.91 -2.27
C GLY A 244 13.42 13.03 -1.06
N ASP A 245 14.62 13.24 -0.52
CA ASP A 245 15.07 12.53 0.67
C ASP A 245 14.19 12.86 1.89
N ARG A 246 13.75 11.81 2.58
CA ARG A 246 12.88 11.97 3.74
C ARG A 246 13.60 12.60 4.93
N VAL A 247 12.87 13.41 5.69
CA VAL A 247 13.30 14.02 6.95
C VAL A 247 12.55 13.38 8.11
N LYS A 248 13.25 13.08 9.21
CA LYS A 248 12.61 12.56 10.42
C LYS A 248 11.88 13.69 11.14
N VAL A 249 10.56 13.59 11.28
CA VAL A 249 9.76 14.54 12.09
C VAL A 249 9.89 14.18 13.56
N GLY A 250 9.69 12.91 13.92
CA GLY A 250 9.76 12.45 15.32
C GLY A 250 9.19 11.06 15.55
N GLY A 251 9.41 10.50 16.74
CA GLY A 251 8.82 9.23 17.18
C GLY A 251 7.51 9.41 17.96
N GLY A 252 6.88 8.30 18.36
CA GLY A 252 5.67 8.31 19.22
C GLY A 252 4.34 8.44 18.46
N TRP A 253 4.37 8.49 17.13
CA TRP A 253 3.16 8.61 16.30
C TRP A 253 2.32 7.34 16.26
N ASN A 254 2.78 6.24 16.86
CA ASN A 254 1.97 5.06 17.12
C ASN A 254 0.87 5.30 18.16
N SER A 255 0.94 6.38 18.96
CA SER A 255 -0.18 6.81 19.81
C SER A 255 -1.33 7.42 19.01
N MET A 256 -1.11 7.74 17.73
CA MET A 256 -2.14 8.23 16.82
C MET A 256 -2.80 7.05 16.12
N ARG A 257 -4.12 6.96 16.16
CA ARG A 257 -4.87 5.97 15.39
C ARG A 257 -4.94 6.35 13.92
N GLU A 258 -5.11 7.64 13.64
CA GLU A 258 -5.26 8.18 12.30
C GLU A 258 -4.52 9.51 12.20
N ILE A 259 -3.83 9.71 11.09
CA ILE A 259 -3.13 10.93 10.69
C ILE A 259 -3.74 11.31 9.35
N SER A 260 -4.22 12.54 9.25
CA SER A 260 -4.86 13.07 8.06
C SER A 260 -4.35 14.48 7.81
N ALA A 261 -4.20 14.84 6.55
CA ALA A 261 -3.92 16.22 6.18
C ALA A 261 -5.12 17.09 6.50
N ALA A 262 -4.84 18.37 6.68
CA ALA A 262 -5.83 19.32 7.16
C ALA A 262 -5.97 20.54 6.25
N GLY A 263 -5.02 20.76 5.34
CA GLY A 263 -4.89 22.05 4.66
C GLY A 263 -4.39 23.13 5.61
N GLU A 264 -4.78 24.38 5.37
CA GLU A 264 -4.46 25.53 6.23
C GLU A 264 -5.61 25.66 7.25
N LEU A 265 -5.39 25.30 8.52
CA LEU A 265 -6.42 25.37 9.56
C LEU A 265 -6.24 26.56 10.51
N THR A 266 -5.03 27.09 10.64
CA THR A 266 -4.66 28.07 11.67
C THR A 266 -4.70 29.54 11.22
N GLY A 267 -4.93 29.81 9.94
CA GLY A 267 -4.93 31.15 9.35
C GLY A 267 -3.55 31.81 9.24
N ASP A 268 -2.45 31.06 9.46
CA ASP A 268 -1.08 31.56 9.40
C ASP A 268 -0.42 31.38 8.02
N GLY A 269 -1.15 30.78 7.07
CA GLY A 269 -0.72 30.54 5.70
C GLY A 269 0.15 29.29 5.54
N ARG A 270 0.22 28.42 6.55
CA ARG A 270 0.97 27.17 6.51
C ARG A 270 0.03 25.98 6.60
N ARG A 271 0.46 24.87 6.01
CA ARG A 271 -0.31 23.63 6.02
C ARG A 271 -0.14 22.92 7.36
N ASP A 272 -1.26 22.48 7.90
CA ASP A 272 -1.40 21.83 9.20
C ASP A 272 -1.72 20.34 9.03
N LEU A 273 -1.48 19.57 10.10
CA LEU A 273 -1.78 18.15 10.15
C LEU A 273 -2.81 17.86 11.25
N LEU A 274 -3.74 16.95 10.99
CA LEU A 274 -4.62 16.41 12.00
C LEU A 274 -4.17 15.02 12.41
N ALA A 275 -4.21 14.73 13.71
CA ALA A 275 -4.06 13.36 14.18
C ALA A 275 -5.04 13.04 15.31
N ARG A 276 -5.72 11.92 15.16
CA ARG A 276 -6.61 11.37 16.18
C ARG A 276 -5.86 10.33 16.99
N ASP A 277 -5.79 10.50 18.30
CA ASP A 277 -5.19 9.52 19.19
C ASP A 277 -6.11 8.31 19.45
N THR A 278 -5.55 7.27 20.09
CA THR A 278 -6.30 6.04 20.39
C THR A 278 -7.46 6.27 21.37
N SER A 279 -7.39 7.31 22.21
CA SER A 279 -8.48 7.70 23.12
C SER A 279 -9.62 8.46 22.40
N GLY A 280 -9.43 8.81 21.14
CA GLY A 280 -10.40 9.53 20.33
C GLY A 280 -10.35 11.04 20.52
N VAL A 281 -9.24 11.59 20.99
CA VAL A 281 -8.98 13.03 20.95
C VAL A 281 -8.36 13.37 19.59
N LEU A 282 -8.94 14.35 18.92
CA LEU A 282 -8.36 14.95 17.71
C LEU A 282 -7.46 16.11 18.10
N TRP A 283 -6.28 16.11 17.50
CA TRP A 283 -5.25 17.11 17.67
C TRP A 283 -4.96 17.77 16.32
N SER A 284 -4.81 19.10 16.34
CA SER A 284 -4.24 19.87 15.24
C SER A 284 -2.77 20.09 15.52
N TYR A 285 -1.91 19.89 14.52
CA TYR A 285 -0.48 20.12 14.54
C TYR A 285 -0.16 21.29 13.61
N PRO A 286 0.01 22.50 14.16
CA PRO A 286 0.33 23.68 13.37
C PRO A 286 1.65 23.50 12.62
N GLY A 287 1.64 23.70 11.31
CA GLY A 287 2.83 23.62 10.47
C GLY A 287 3.80 24.76 10.75
N ASN A 288 5.11 24.49 10.68
CA ASN A 288 6.13 25.54 10.79
C ASN A 288 6.72 25.99 9.45
N GLY A 289 6.19 25.47 8.33
CA GLY A 289 6.68 25.76 6.98
C GLY A 289 8.06 25.16 6.69
N ARG A 290 8.47 24.11 7.42
CA ARG A 290 9.73 23.39 7.20
C ARG A 290 9.54 21.86 7.23
N GLY A 291 8.32 21.39 6.97
CA GLY A 291 7.99 19.96 7.05
C GLY A 291 7.94 19.40 8.48
N THR A 292 7.81 20.28 9.48
CA THR A 292 7.67 19.90 10.90
C THR A 292 6.60 20.78 11.58
N PHE A 293 6.30 20.51 12.86
CA PHE A 293 5.15 21.09 13.56
C PHE A 293 5.56 21.87 14.81
N GLY A 294 4.74 22.86 15.16
CA GLY A 294 4.75 23.50 16.47
C GLY A 294 3.99 22.69 17.53
N ASP A 295 3.66 23.37 18.63
CA ASP A 295 2.86 22.76 19.70
C ASP A 295 1.46 22.42 19.20
N ARG A 296 1.04 21.17 19.44
CA ARG A 296 -0.28 20.70 19.02
C ARG A 296 -1.40 21.36 19.81
N VAL A 297 -2.51 21.62 19.15
CA VAL A 297 -3.75 22.17 19.72
C VAL A 297 -4.78 21.05 19.85
N LYS A 298 -5.47 20.99 21.00
CA LYS A 298 -6.57 20.04 21.20
C LYS A 298 -7.81 20.53 20.46
N VAL A 299 -8.25 19.80 19.44
CA VAL A 299 -9.52 20.08 18.75
C VAL A 299 -10.70 19.62 19.61
N GLY A 300 -10.63 18.41 20.18
CA GLY A 300 -11.68 17.88 21.05
C GLY A 300 -11.65 16.37 21.23
N GLY A 301 -12.48 15.84 22.13
CA GLY A 301 -12.68 14.39 22.32
C GLY A 301 -13.84 13.83 21.49
N GLY A 302 -14.05 12.51 21.53
CA GLY A 302 -15.20 11.84 20.91
C GLY A 302 -15.03 11.49 19.43
N TRP A 303 -13.86 11.74 18.84
CA TRP A 303 -13.61 11.49 17.42
C TRP A 303 -13.50 10.00 17.04
N ASN A 304 -13.51 9.10 18.03
CA ASN A 304 -13.70 7.66 17.77
C ASN A 304 -15.12 7.31 17.27
N ALA A 305 -16.07 8.26 17.34
CA ALA A 305 -17.35 8.13 16.65
C ALA A 305 -17.20 8.19 15.11
N MET A 306 -16.11 8.77 14.62
CA MET A 306 -15.75 8.79 13.20
C MET A 306 -14.85 7.60 12.88
N ASN A 307 -15.01 6.97 11.71
CA ASN A 307 -14.14 5.90 11.23
C ASN A 307 -13.18 6.34 10.12
N GLN A 308 -13.37 7.54 9.56
CA GLN A 308 -12.48 8.12 8.55
C GLN A 308 -12.53 9.65 8.58
N LEU A 309 -11.38 10.28 8.35
CA LEU A 309 -11.18 11.71 8.23
C LEU A 309 -10.54 12.06 6.87
N ALA A 310 -11.09 13.02 6.15
CA ALA A 310 -10.55 13.50 4.89
C ALA A 310 -10.77 15.01 4.76
N SER A 311 -9.72 15.77 4.47
CA SER A 311 -9.84 17.22 4.24
C SER A 311 -9.85 17.49 2.74
N PRO A 312 -10.93 18.02 2.17
CA PRO A 312 -11.00 18.39 0.76
C PRO A 312 -10.30 19.71 0.43
N GLY A 313 -9.95 20.51 1.44
CA GLY A 313 -9.65 21.93 1.25
C GLY A 313 -10.88 22.74 1.65
N ASP A 314 -11.13 23.85 0.96
CA ASP A 314 -12.30 24.69 1.21
C ASP A 314 -13.49 24.15 0.41
N LEU A 315 -14.48 23.56 1.10
CA LEU A 315 -15.69 23.01 0.49
C LEU A 315 -16.86 24.00 0.56
N ASN A 316 -16.79 24.97 1.46
CA ASN A 316 -17.88 25.91 1.76
C ASN A 316 -17.64 27.34 1.24
N GLY A 317 -16.49 27.60 0.64
CA GLY A 317 -16.13 28.85 -0.02
C GLY A 317 -15.75 29.97 0.94
N ASP A 318 -15.49 29.71 2.22
CA ASP A 318 -15.14 30.74 3.20
C ASP A 318 -13.64 31.04 3.30
N GLY A 319 -12.84 30.39 2.45
CA GLY A 319 -11.39 30.54 2.36
C GLY A 319 -10.61 29.74 3.39
N LYS A 320 -11.25 28.84 4.15
CA LYS A 320 -10.60 28.04 5.20
C LYS A 320 -10.71 26.56 4.87
N ALA A 321 -9.71 25.78 5.29
CA ALA A 321 -9.76 24.35 5.05
C ALA A 321 -10.80 23.67 5.94
N ASP A 322 -11.61 22.83 5.32
CA ASP A 322 -12.66 22.04 5.94
C ASP A 322 -12.21 20.61 6.22
N LEU A 323 -12.98 19.92 7.05
CA LEU A 323 -12.85 18.50 7.29
C LEU A 323 -14.16 17.79 6.97
N VAL A 324 -14.06 16.70 6.21
CA VAL A 324 -15.13 15.73 6.04
C VAL A 324 -14.81 14.50 6.89
N ALA A 325 -15.80 14.02 7.65
CA ALA A 325 -15.65 12.80 8.44
C ALA A 325 -16.84 11.85 8.24
N ARG A 326 -16.53 10.56 8.19
CA ARG A 326 -17.53 9.50 8.10
C ARG A 326 -17.70 8.84 9.46
N ASP A 327 -18.95 8.65 9.89
CA ASP A 327 -19.25 7.90 11.11
C ASP A 327 -19.48 6.40 10.87
N GLY A 328 -19.55 5.63 11.96
CA GLY A 328 -19.81 4.19 11.90
C GLY A 328 -21.18 3.82 11.30
N SER A 329 -22.11 4.78 11.26
CA SER A 329 -23.45 4.63 10.67
C SER A 329 -23.50 5.10 9.21
N ARG A 330 -22.34 5.27 8.57
CA ARG A 330 -22.20 5.68 7.17
C ARG A 330 -22.64 7.12 6.89
N ASN A 331 -22.90 7.93 7.91
CA ASN A 331 -23.19 9.34 7.68
C ASN A 331 -21.89 10.08 7.39
N LEU A 332 -21.96 10.96 6.40
CA LEU A 332 -20.89 11.89 6.08
C LEU A 332 -21.19 13.26 6.71
N TRP A 333 -20.20 13.85 7.35
CA TRP A 333 -20.33 15.11 8.09
C TRP A 333 -19.29 16.10 7.60
N LEU A 334 -19.71 17.32 7.28
CA LEU A 334 -18.82 18.46 7.06
C LEU A 334 -18.57 19.17 8.38
N TYR A 335 -17.31 19.46 8.67
CA TYR A 335 -16.83 20.27 9.79
C TYR A 335 -16.17 21.53 9.21
N PRO A 336 -16.86 22.68 9.22
CA PRO A 336 -16.32 23.91 8.67
C PRO A 336 -15.07 24.35 9.44
N GLY A 337 -14.00 24.70 8.74
CA GLY A 337 -12.81 25.29 9.34
C GLY A 337 -13.12 26.63 10.02
N ASN A 338 -12.42 26.95 11.11
CA ASN A 338 -12.58 28.27 11.75
C ASN A 338 -11.34 29.16 11.65
N GLY A 339 -10.26 28.70 11.02
CA GLY A 339 -9.02 29.47 10.85
C GLY A 339 -8.27 29.69 12.16
N ARG A 340 -8.52 28.84 13.17
CA ARG A 340 -7.87 28.87 14.50
C ARG A 340 -7.37 27.50 14.92
N GLY A 341 -7.19 26.59 13.97
CA GLY A 341 -6.75 25.22 14.21
C GLY A 341 -7.86 24.26 14.65
N THR A 342 -9.14 24.68 14.62
CA THR A 342 -10.28 23.85 15.00
C THR A 342 -11.46 24.01 14.02
N PHE A 343 -12.61 23.39 14.34
CA PHE A 343 -13.79 23.37 13.49
C PHE A 343 -15.02 24.01 14.15
N GLY A 344 -15.93 24.50 13.33
CA GLY A 344 -17.27 24.94 13.72
C GLY A 344 -18.25 23.77 13.93
N GLY A 345 -19.54 24.12 14.04
CA GLY A 345 -20.62 23.13 14.14
C GLY A 345 -20.72 22.30 12.86
N ARG A 346 -20.80 20.97 13.02
CA ARG A 346 -20.86 20.06 11.87
C ARG A 346 -22.25 20.05 11.21
N THR A 347 -22.27 19.83 9.90
CA THR A 347 -23.49 19.61 9.12
C THR A 347 -23.47 18.22 8.49
N LYS A 348 -24.63 17.55 8.43
CA LYS A 348 -24.75 16.24 7.79
C LYS A 348 -24.85 16.43 6.27
N LEU A 349 -24.00 15.75 5.52
CA LEU A 349 -24.08 15.70 4.06
C LEU A 349 -25.13 14.66 3.63
N PRO A 350 -25.78 14.82 2.46
CA PRO A 350 -26.93 13.99 2.06
C PRO A 350 -26.57 12.56 1.63
N TYR A 351 -25.30 12.17 1.71
CA TYR A 351 -24.81 10.87 1.25
C TYR A 351 -24.58 9.89 2.41
N ALA A 352 -25.05 8.65 2.21
CA ALA A 352 -24.68 7.51 3.04
C ALA A 352 -23.43 6.82 2.45
N TRP A 353 -22.26 7.15 2.97
CA TRP A 353 -20.98 6.67 2.45
C TRP A 353 -20.71 5.22 2.87
N PRO A 354 -20.46 4.27 1.96
CA PRO A 354 -20.24 2.86 2.30
C PRO A 354 -19.16 2.63 3.36
N ALA A 355 -19.30 1.54 4.14
CA ALA A 355 -18.43 1.22 5.26
C ALA A 355 -16.97 0.93 4.81
N ASP A 356 -16.88 0.30 3.65
CA ASP A 356 -15.72 -0.30 2.99
C ASP A 356 -15.07 0.60 1.93
N ALA A 357 -15.72 1.71 1.56
CA ALA A 357 -15.18 2.65 0.58
C ALA A 357 -14.47 3.83 1.26
N PRO A 358 -13.26 4.22 0.82
CA PRO A 358 -12.61 5.41 1.32
C PRO A 358 -13.38 6.68 0.90
N VAL A 359 -13.38 7.68 1.78
CA VAL A 359 -13.62 9.09 1.42
C VAL A 359 -12.29 9.64 0.93
N MET A 360 -12.18 9.91 -0.37
CA MET A 360 -10.98 10.51 -0.97
C MET A 360 -11.26 11.99 -1.21
N ALA A 361 -10.30 12.83 -0.84
CA ALA A 361 -10.45 14.27 -0.85
C ALA A 361 -9.27 14.85 -1.62
N THR A 362 -9.38 14.81 -2.94
CA THR A 362 -8.25 15.00 -3.85
C THR A 362 -8.09 16.45 -4.31
N GLY A 363 -9.07 17.32 -4.02
CA GLY A 363 -9.10 18.71 -4.47
C GLY A 363 -10.15 18.93 -5.56
N ASP A 364 -10.01 20.02 -6.31
CA ASP A 364 -10.90 20.41 -7.42
C ASP A 364 -10.57 19.60 -8.68
N VAL A 365 -11.23 18.46 -8.84
CA VAL A 365 -10.96 17.53 -9.93
C VAL A 365 -11.82 17.80 -11.15
N SER A 366 -12.95 18.47 -10.92
CA SER A 366 -13.86 18.94 -11.95
C SER A 366 -13.35 20.19 -12.67
N GLY A 367 -12.43 20.93 -12.06
CA GLY A 367 -11.82 22.15 -12.59
C GLY A 367 -12.68 23.40 -12.41
N ASP A 368 -13.70 23.36 -11.55
CA ASP A 368 -14.65 24.46 -11.32
C ASP A 368 -14.21 25.44 -10.21
N GLY A 369 -13.06 25.20 -9.60
CA GLY A 369 -12.49 25.99 -8.52
C GLY A 369 -12.97 25.57 -7.12
N ILE A 370 -13.80 24.53 -7.02
CA ILE A 370 -14.37 24.04 -5.76
C ILE A 370 -13.81 22.66 -5.47
N SER A 371 -13.48 22.41 -4.21
CA SER A 371 -12.96 21.10 -3.80
C SER A 371 -14.01 20.00 -3.96
N ASP A 372 -13.61 18.85 -4.49
CA ASP A 372 -14.48 17.69 -4.71
C ASP A 372 -14.15 16.54 -3.75
N LEU A 373 -15.06 15.56 -3.67
CA LEU A 373 -14.76 14.25 -3.09
C LEU A 373 -14.79 13.16 -4.15
N MET A 374 -14.05 12.09 -3.89
CA MET A 374 -14.04 10.91 -4.74
C MET A 374 -14.29 9.63 -3.96
N ARG A 375 -14.81 8.63 -4.67
CA ARG A 375 -14.98 7.27 -4.13
C ARG A 375 -14.77 6.21 -5.21
N PRO A 376 -14.03 5.12 -4.92
CA PRO A 376 -14.02 3.96 -5.79
C PRO A 376 -15.36 3.21 -5.70
N ILE A 377 -15.86 2.75 -6.85
CA ILE A 377 -17.01 1.85 -7.01
C ILE A 377 -16.66 0.84 -8.10
N GLY A 378 -16.42 -0.42 -7.72
CA GLY A 378 -15.97 -1.45 -8.66
C GLY A 378 -14.69 -1.04 -9.36
N PHE A 379 -14.74 -0.96 -10.69
CA PHE A 379 -13.61 -0.58 -11.56
C PHE A 379 -13.60 0.90 -11.93
N GLN A 380 -14.22 1.76 -11.12
CA GLN A 380 -14.26 3.19 -11.39
C GLN A 380 -14.07 4.03 -10.13
N VAL A 381 -13.58 5.25 -10.29
CA VAL A 381 -13.63 6.29 -9.27
C VAL A 381 -14.66 7.34 -9.69
N PHE A 382 -15.61 7.59 -8.79
CA PHE A 382 -16.70 8.53 -8.98
C PHE A 382 -16.38 9.84 -8.28
N VAL A 383 -16.72 10.95 -8.94
CA VAL A 383 -16.55 12.31 -8.42
C VAL A 383 -17.86 12.81 -7.86
N TYR A 384 -17.82 13.33 -6.63
CA TYR A 384 -18.88 14.04 -5.95
C TYR A 384 -18.50 15.51 -5.93
N ARG A 385 -19.13 16.30 -6.80
CA ARG A 385 -18.72 17.70 -7.00
C ARG A 385 -19.06 18.58 -5.82
N GLY A 386 -18.15 19.45 -5.39
CA GLY A 386 -18.49 20.49 -4.42
C GLY A 386 -19.50 21.50 -5.00
N ASP A 387 -20.33 22.09 -4.14
CA ASP A 387 -21.21 23.21 -4.55
C ASP A 387 -20.72 24.59 -4.08
N GLY A 388 -19.57 24.62 -3.38
CA GLY A 388 -18.97 25.84 -2.86
C GLY A 388 -19.72 26.43 -1.66
N HIS A 389 -20.68 25.69 -1.11
CA HIS A 389 -21.51 26.07 0.02
C HIS A 389 -21.57 24.96 1.08
N GLY A 390 -20.62 24.01 1.01
CA GLY A 390 -20.49 22.91 1.95
C GLY A 390 -21.39 21.72 1.61
N GLY A 391 -21.99 21.69 0.43
CA GLY A 391 -22.72 20.56 -0.11
C GLY A 391 -21.94 19.82 -1.20
N LEU A 392 -22.54 18.71 -1.67
CA LEU A 392 -21.97 17.86 -2.70
C LEU A 392 -23.05 17.47 -3.73
N GLY A 393 -22.75 17.61 -5.01
CA GLY A 393 -23.53 17.11 -6.14
C GLY A 393 -23.38 15.60 -6.36
N GLY A 394 -24.38 15.01 -7.03
CA GLY A 394 -24.47 13.57 -7.26
C GLY A 394 -23.29 13.00 -8.05
N PRO A 395 -22.99 11.70 -7.91
CA PRO A 395 -21.75 11.16 -8.44
C PRO A 395 -21.78 11.07 -9.98
N SER A 396 -20.77 11.64 -10.64
CA SER A 396 -20.44 11.38 -12.05
C SER A 396 -19.38 10.28 -12.14
N ALA A 397 -19.58 9.31 -13.05
CA ALA A 397 -18.63 8.22 -13.29
C ALA A 397 -17.49 8.72 -14.17
N ASP A 398 -16.32 9.03 -13.59
CA ASP A 398 -15.32 9.81 -14.34
C ASP A 398 -13.99 9.11 -14.62
N MET A 399 -13.61 8.08 -13.85
CA MET A 399 -12.30 7.46 -13.99
C MET A 399 -12.42 5.94 -13.89
N GLY A 400 -11.70 5.19 -14.74
CA GLY A 400 -11.64 3.72 -14.75
C GLY A 400 -10.24 3.20 -14.40
N TRP A 401 -10.16 2.05 -13.73
CA TRP A 401 -8.92 1.35 -13.35
C TRP A 401 -9.04 -0.16 -13.55
N ASP A 402 -7.93 -0.84 -13.83
CA ASP A 402 -7.89 -2.30 -13.94
C ASP A 402 -7.47 -2.96 -12.62
N THR A 403 -8.13 -4.08 -12.36
CA THR A 403 -8.12 -4.99 -11.22
C THR A 403 -6.81 -5.12 -10.40
N ALA A 404 -6.81 -4.54 -9.19
CA ALA A 404 -6.15 -5.19 -8.05
C ALA A 404 -7.03 -5.14 -6.81
N ARG A 405 -6.99 -6.21 -6.02
CA ARG A 405 -7.68 -6.28 -4.72
C ARG A 405 -6.91 -5.40 -3.72
N ASN A 406 -7.66 -4.69 -2.86
CA ASN A 406 -7.18 -3.95 -1.67
C ASN A 406 -6.25 -2.74 -1.89
N VAL A 407 -6.39 -2.05 -3.01
CA VAL A 407 -5.64 -0.80 -3.25
C VAL A 407 -6.04 0.31 -2.28
N ARG A 408 -5.05 1.09 -1.84
CA ARG A 408 -5.26 2.36 -1.14
C ARG A 408 -4.83 3.51 -2.04
N VAL A 409 -5.82 4.26 -2.51
CA VAL A 409 -5.65 5.52 -3.23
C VAL A 409 -5.68 6.66 -2.21
N PHE A 410 -4.76 7.61 -2.37
CA PHE A 410 -4.51 8.74 -1.48
C PHE A 410 -4.60 10.06 -2.22
#